data_AF-A0A329SDJ8-F1
#
_entry.id   AF-A0A329SDJ8-F1
#
_cell.length_a   1.000
_cell.length_b   1.000
_cell.length_c   1.000
_cell.angle_alpha   90.00
_cell.angle_beta   90.00
_cell.angle_gamma   90.00
#
_symmetry.space_group_name_H-M   'P 1'
#
loop_
_entity.id
_entity.type
_entity.pdbx_description
1 polymer ?
#
loop_
_entity_poly.entity_id
_entity_poly.type
_entity_poly.pdbx_seq_one_letter_code
_entity_poly.pdbx_strand_id
1 'polypeptide(L)'
;MAAISSDELQDAWEKVKAMTILPEPPEPKLPTFGPKVPMKSKLHSIQSLITSLEYNYTGTLYFDVNKNRSFKSIVNTAKEILKEGLPIQCLEAVFLGAYLTAGLTNLERFPISFKTTAGRSTHRHIVLGIHHQQQKWGALGLSRCEKLMNKDLKFESLSDLVLDYCHEFENVYHTVLKVNVGFPFTHDIHSSERVEWRVLNLPVNTNNWTEVAKQLDGFGKDAAEIESFKKAKGVFPAWFGTRYALNAPEVELGRSPRAAQRRNSFSDDFNTFEEELQTQEPAPAQTPRTIPKHIIVTPDEFTFKKPSAKTTPAPPTNIFLQNTSPSPYLIEIEDRSGLLEIVTKTQPTLQTEERDKTNPEAHPAKATFRISASGMIAVAIKYNPHRSVTTKLTSPEKSPVKKGVNGKPSPVEPAAVNEPPHVVSFRCMPEKLLDAVPDGESFTLETPFVFKDI
;
A
#
# COMPACT_ATOMS: atom_id res chain seq x y z
N MET A 1 6.59 2.34 -0.20
CA MET A 1 7.55 3.36 0.28
C MET A 1 8.72 2.60 0.89
N ALA A 2 9.95 2.90 0.51
CA ALA A 2 11.12 2.35 1.21
C ALA A 2 11.09 2.82 2.67
N ALA A 3 11.43 1.95 3.61
CA ALA A 3 11.63 2.37 5.00
C ALA A 3 12.77 3.39 5.01
N ILE A 4 12.56 4.56 5.63
CA ILE A 4 13.60 5.57 5.82
C ILE A 4 14.72 4.90 6.62
N SER A 5 15.96 5.00 6.15
CA SER A 5 17.09 4.41 6.89
C SER A 5 17.28 5.12 8.23
N SER A 6 17.82 4.42 9.23
CA SER A 6 18.09 5.02 10.54
C SER A 6 19.00 6.25 10.43
N ASP A 7 19.93 6.25 9.47
CA ASP A 7 20.88 7.33 9.24
C ASP A 7 20.19 8.56 8.62
N GLU A 8 19.30 8.37 7.65
CA GLU A 8 18.49 9.47 7.08
C GLU A 8 17.55 10.09 8.11
N LEU A 9 16.97 9.27 8.99
CA LEU A 9 16.11 9.75 10.07
C LEU A 9 16.91 10.57 11.09
N GLN A 10 18.12 10.10 11.44
CA GLN A 10 19.02 10.79 12.36
C GLN A 10 19.50 12.12 11.79
N ASP A 11 19.91 12.15 10.52
CA ASP A 11 20.30 13.37 9.81
C ASP A 11 19.14 14.39 9.73
N ALA A 12 17.93 13.92 9.43
CA ALA A 12 16.74 14.77 9.47
C ALA A 12 16.48 15.35 10.88
N TRP A 13 16.64 14.55 11.92
CA TRP A 13 16.51 14.97 13.32
C TRP A 13 17.55 16.03 13.71
N GLU A 14 18.80 15.85 13.30
CA GLU A 14 19.89 16.80 13.56
C GLU A 14 19.65 18.13 12.84
N LYS A 15 19.17 18.08 11.58
CA LYS A 15 18.78 19.28 10.84
C LYS A 15 17.68 20.06 11.55
N VAL A 16 16.62 19.38 12.01
CA VAL A 16 15.53 20.04 12.75
C VAL A 16 16.03 20.62 14.07
N LYS A 17 16.88 19.91 14.81
CA LYS A 17 17.50 20.41 16.05
C LYS A 17 18.42 21.61 15.84
N ALA A 18 19.12 21.65 14.70
CA ALA A 18 20.04 22.72 14.36
C ALA A 18 19.33 24.00 13.86
N MET A 19 18.06 23.90 13.46
CA MET A 19 17.27 25.07 13.06
C MET A 19 17.04 25.99 14.26
N THR A 20 17.53 27.23 14.15
CA THR A 20 17.31 28.27 15.17
C THR A 20 15.91 28.88 15.10
N ILE A 21 15.24 28.76 13.97
CA ILE A 21 13.88 29.23 13.72
C ILE A 21 13.15 28.16 12.92
N LEU A 22 12.08 27.61 13.50
CA LEU A 22 11.16 26.70 12.80
C LEU A 22 9.97 27.50 12.24
N PRO A 23 9.40 27.11 11.09
CA PRO A 23 8.18 27.71 10.61
C PRO A 23 7.06 27.50 11.64
N GLU A 24 6.32 28.57 11.94
CA GLU A 24 5.16 28.48 12.80
C GLU A 24 4.07 27.64 12.12
N PRO A 25 3.54 26.61 12.79
CA PRO A 25 2.48 25.80 12.21
C PRO A 25 1.21 26.63 12.00
N PRO A 26 0.50 26.45 10.88
CA PRO A 26 -0.72 27.21 10.61
C PRO A 26 -1.81 26.86 11.63
N GLU A 27 -2.40 27.87 12.28
CA GLU A 27 -3.51 27.64 13.21
C GLU A 27 -4.76 27.13 12.48
N PRO A 28 -5.38 26.03 12.95
CA PRO A 28 -6.60 25.49 12.35
C PRO A 28 -7.78 26.45 12.56
N LYS A 29 -8.25 27.06 11.46
CA LYS A 29 -9.38 28.00 11.50
C LYS A 29 -10.71 27.25 11.39
N LEU A 30 -11.53 27.36 12.42
CA LEU A 30 -12.87 26.76 12.44
C LEU A 30 -13.77 27.39 11.36
N PRO A 31 -14.41 26.59 10.50
CA PRO A 31 -15.31 27.12 9.50
C PRO A 31 -16.58 27.64 10.15
N THR A 32 -16.95 28.88 9.84
CA THR A 32 -18.22 29.49 10.27
C THR A 32 -19.20 29.48 9.11
N PHE A 33 -20.38 28.88 9.33
CA PHE A 33 -21.38 28.74 8.28
C PHE A 33 -22.53 29.73 8.48
N GLY A 34 -22.68 30.67 7.55
CA GLY A 34 -23.92 31.43 7.45
C GLY A 34 -25.10 30.55 7.04
N PRO A 35 -26.35 31.00 7.26
CA PRO A 35 -27.56 30.22 6.97
C PRO A 35 -27.73 29.89 5.47
N LYS A 36 -27.16 30.70 4.58
CA LYS A 36 -27.30 30.57 3.12
C LYS A 36 -26.20 29.72 2.44
N VAL A 37 -25.21 29.23 3.19
CA VAL A 37 -24.10 28.47 2.60
C VAL A 37 -24.60 27.09 2.15
N PRO A 38 -24.40 26.69 0.87
CA PRO A 38 -24.80 25.36 0.39
C PRO A 38 -24.09 24.23 1.15
N MET A 39 -24.77 23.09 1.32
CA MET A 39 -24.23 21.95 2.08
C MET A 39 -22.88 21.45 1.53
N LYS A 40 -22.74 21.39 0.19
CA LYS A 40 -21.47 21.02 -0.47
C LYS A 40 -20.32 21.96 -0.06
N SER A 41 -20.56 23.26 -0.01
CA SER A 41 -19.56 24.24 0.43
C SER A 41 -19.21 24.12 1.91
N LYS A 42 -20.19 23.76 2.76
CA LYS A 42 -19.93 23.48 4.18
C LYS A 42 -19.00 22.28 4.33
N LEU A 43 -19.33 21.16 3.68
CA LEU A 43 -18.51 19.94 3.71
C LEU A 43 -17.12 20.16 3.13
N HIS A 44 -17.00 20.91 2.03
CA HIS A 44 -15.70 21.29 1.48
C HIS A 44 -14.86 22.06 2.51
N SER A 45 -15.44 23.05 3.19
CA SER A 45 -14.72 23.83 4.21
C SER A 45 -14.28 22.97 5.40
N ILE A 46 -15.13 22.02 5.82
CA ILE A 46 -14.79 21.03 6.86
C ILE A 46 -13.63 20.14 6.39
N GLN A 47 -13.69 19.63 5.17
CA GLN A 47 -12.61 18.82 4.61
C GLN A 47 -11.32 19.61 4.48
N SER A 48 -11.37 20.88 4.05
CA SER A 48 -10.18 21.75 3.98
C SER A 48 -9.53 21.92 5.34
N LEU A 49 -10.32 22.07 6.41
CA LEU A 49 -9.81 22.11 7.78
C LEU A 49 -9.15 20.77 8.17
N ILE A 50 -9.80 19.63 7.92
CA ILE A 50 -9.23 18.31 8.20
C ILE A 50 -7.90 18.12 7.45
N THR A 51 -7.85 18.50 6.17
CA THR A 51 -6.64 18.40 5.34
C THR A 51 -5.54 19.36 5.81
N SER A 52 -5.88 20.53 6.35
CA SER A 52 -4.89 21.49 6.85
C SER A 52 -4.09 21.02 8.07
N LEU A 53 -4.59 19.99 8.78
CA LEU A 53 -3.85 19.35 9.86
C LEU A 53 -2.76 18.39 9.35
N GLU A 54 -2.79 18.02 8.07
CA GLU A 54 -1.88 17.07 7.43
C GLU A 54 -1.99 15.62 7.93
N TYR A 55 -1.60 14.67 7.08
CA TYR A 55 -1.55 13.26 7.46
C TYR A 55 -0.32 13.00 8.33
N ASN A 56 -0.50 12.32 9.45
CA ASN A 56 0.58 12.02 10.37
C ASN A 56 1.50 10.90 9.84
N TYR A 57 2.70 11.27 9.42
CA TYR A 57 3.79 10.37 8.99
C TYR A 57 4.86 10.12 10.08
N THR A 58 4.69 10.67 11.29
CA THR A 58 5.73 10.64 12.33
C THR A 58 5.86 9.28 13.03
N GLY A 59 4.88 8.39 12.85
CA GLY A 59 4.83 7.10 13.56
C GLY A 59 4.39 7.19 15.02
N THR A 60 4.14 8.40 15.54
CA THR A 60 3.65 8.62 16.91
C THR A 60 2.17 9.00 16.89
N LEU A 61 1.35 8.35 17.72
CA LEU A 61 -0.03 8.73 17.93
C LEU A 61 -0.10 9.85 18.98
N TYR A 62 -0.69 10.99 18.61
CA TYR A 62 -0.81 12.15 19.49
C TYR A 62 -2.10 12.16 20.31
N PHE A 63 -3.16 11.51 19.80
CA PHE A 63 -4.49 11.58 20.39
C PHE A 63 -5.04 10.19 20.74
N ASP A 64 -5.98 10.13 21.68
CA ASP A 64 -6.63 8.87 22.08
C ASP A 64 -7.55 8.34 20.96
N VAL A 65 -7.13 7.24 20.34
CA VAL A 65 -7.81 6.55 19.23
C VAL A 65 -8.70 5.40 19.67
N ASN A 66 -8.94 5.21 20.97
CA ASN A 66 -9.75 4.11 21.49
C ASN A 66 -11.19 4.15 20.92
N LYS A 67 -11.61 3.10 20.22
CA LYS A 67 -12.95 2.98 19.63
C LYS A 67 -14.03 2.63 20.65
N ASN A 68 -13.66 2.05 21.79
CA ASN A 68 -14.55 1.61 22.85
C ASN A 68 -14.87 2.72 23.85
N ARG A 69 -15.30 3.88 23.33
CA ARG A 69 -15.64 5.07 24.13
C ARG A 69 -16.95 5.70 23.65
N SER A 70 -17.49 6.59 24.48
CA SER A 70 -18.72 7.32 24.15
C SER A 70 -18.51 8.39 23.10
N PHE A 71 -19.59 8.83 22.43
CA PHE A 71 -19.49 9.93 21.47
C PHE A 71 -19.04 11.24 22.13
N LYS A 72 -19.50 11.55 23.35
CA LYS A 72 -18.98 12.68 24.15
C LYS A 72 -17.47 12.63 24.31
N SER A 73 -16.91 11.44 24.54
CA SER A 73 -15.46 11.27 24.68
C SER A 73 -14.77 11.53 23.34
N ILE A 74 -15.27 10.98 22.24
CA ILE A 74 -14.77 11.25 20.87
C ILE A 74 -14.76 12.76 20.57
N VAL A 75 -15.84 13.46 20.92
CA VAL A 75 -15.94 14.92 20.75
C VAL A 75 -14.86 15.66 21.55
N ASN A 76 -14.55 15.22 22.77
CA ASN A 76 -13.48 15.85 23.55
C ASN A 76 -12.12 15.70 22.85
N THR A 77 -11.83 14.54 22.27
CA THR A 77 -10.61 14.36 21.46
C THR A 77 -10.65 15.19 20.18
N ALA A 78 -11.79 15.34 19.51
CA ALA A 78 -11.91 16.24 18.36
C ALA A 78 -11.60 17.71 18.73
N LYS A 79 -12.03 18.16 19.91
CA LYS A 79 -11.70 19.49 20.44
C LYS A 79 -10.22 19.63 20.78
N GLU A 80 -9.61 18.57 21.30
CA GLU A 80 -8.17 18.51 21.57
C GLU A 80 -7.36 18.61 20.28
N ILE A 81 -7.74 17.86 19.24
CA ILE A 81 -7.14 17.95 17.89
C ILE A 81 -7.13 19.40 17.38
N LEU A 82 -8.28 20.08 17.49
CA LEU A 82 -8.40 21.48 17.05
C LEU A 82 -7.59 22.46 17.89
N LYS A 83 -7.41 22.17 19.17
CA LYS A 83 -6.66 23.01 20.10
C LYS A 83 -5.15 22.87 19.92
N GLU A 84 -4.68 21.65 19.72
CA GLU A 84 -3.24 21.36 19.59
C GLU A 84 -2.73 21.52 18.14
N GLY A 85 -3.60 21.35 17.14
CA GLY A 85 -3.25 21.58 15.72
C GLY A 85 -2.20 20.61 15.17
N LEU A 86 -2.07 19.42 15.76
CA LEU A 86 -1.08 18.42 15.36
C LEU A 86 -1.59 17.53 14.20
N PRO A 87 -0.67 16.91 13.42
CA PRO A 87 -1.03 15.95 12.38
C PRO A 87 -1.85 14.77 12.88
N ILE A 88 -2.79 14.33 12.03
CA ILE A 88 -3.76 13.28 12.36
C ILE A 88 -3.77 12.15 11.32
N GLN A 89 -4.42 11.04 11.66
CA GLN A 89 -4.66 9.91 10.78
C GLN A 89 -6.15 9.75 10.45
N CYS A 90 -6.49 8.67 9.76
CA CYS A 90 -7.83 8.44 9.23
C CYS A 90 -8.92 8.34 10.32
N LEU A 91 -8.64 7.73 11.47
CA LEU A 91 -9.64 7.61 12.54
C LEU A 91 -9.89 8.94 13.27
N GLU A 92 -8.84 9.71 13.55
CA GLU A 92 -8.93 11.04 14.14
C GLU A 92 -9.68 12.00 13.21
N ALA A 93 -9.46 11.89 11.90
CA ALA A 93 -10.24 12.63 10.90
C ALA A 93 -11.74 12.27 10.93
N VAL A 94 -12.09 11.01 11.22
CA VAL A 94 -13.49 10.59 11.43
C VAL A 94 -14.06 11.21 12.70
N PHE A 95 -13.29 11.25 13.80
CA PHE A 95 -13.71 11.91 15.04
C PHE A 95 -13.99 13.40 14.81
N LEU A 96 -13.05 14.07 14.14
CA LEU A 96 -13.15 15.49 13.83
C LEU A 96 -14.30 15.78 12.88
N GLY A 97 -14.44 15.02 11.80
CA GLY A 97 -15.56 15.12 10.86
C GLY A 97 -16.91 14.93 11.55
N ALA A 98 -17.03 13.94 12.45
CA ALA A 98 -18.26 13.67 13.18
C ALA A 98 -18.62 14.83 14.12
N TYR A 99 -17.63 15.43 14.79
CA TYR A 99 -17.83 16.61 15.64
C TYR A 99 -18.24 17.85 14.83
N LEU A 100 -17.49 18.20 13.79
CA LEU A 100 -17.72 19.41 12.97
C LEU A 100 -19.06 19.38 12.22
N THR A 101 -19.60 18.19 11.95
CA THR A 101 -20.89 18.00 11.29
C THR A 101 -22.05 17.70 12.27
N ALA A 102 -21.80 17.63 13.58
CA ALA A 102 -22.85 17.30 14.56
C ALA A 102 -24.02 18.28 14.56
N GLY A 103 -23.78 19.56 14.30
CA GLY A 103 -24.84 20.58 14.18
C GLY A 103 -25.63 20.54 12.86
N LEU A 104 -25.24 19.70 11.89
CA LEU A 104 -25.89 19.59 10.59
C LEU A 104 -26.90 18.44 10.60
N THR A 105 -28.08 18.67 11.19
CA THR A 105 -29.12 17.63 11.41
C THR A 105 -29.67 16.97 10.15
N ASN A 106 -29.44 17.56 8.98
CA ASN A 106 -29.86 17.00 7.69
C ASN A 106 -28.80 16.08 7.06
N LEU A 107 -27.74 15.75 7.83
CA LEU A 107 -26.67 14.85 7.43
C LEU A 107 -26.59 13.66 8.39
N GLU A 108 -26.77 12.47 7.84
CA GLU A 108 -26.39 11.24 8.53
C GLU A 108 -24.91 10.95 8.27
N ARG A 109 -24.22 10.41 9.27
CA ARG A 109 -22.77 10.31 9.31
C ARG A 109 -22.39 8.89 9.73
N PHE A 110 -21.90 8.08 8.81
CA PHE A 110 -21.63 6.66 9.01
C PHE A 110 -20.13 6.40 9.06
N PRO A 111 -19.59 5.70 10.07
CA PRO A 111 -18.22 5.22 9.99
C PRO A 111 -18.14 4.05 8.98
N ILE A 112 -17.29 4.18 7.97
CA ILE A 112 -17.06 3.15 6.94
C ILE A 112 -15.60 2.74 7.00
N SER A 113 -15.33 1.49 7.35
CA SER A 113 -13.98 0.92 7.45
C SER A 113 -13.70 -0.09 6.35
N PHE A 114 -12.48 -0.05 5.83
CA PHE A 114 -11.98 -0.96 4.80
C PHE A 114 -10.84 -1.81 5.39
N LYS A 115 -10.90 -3.12 5.18
CA LYS A 115 -9.77 -4.03 5.37
C LYS A 115 -9.27 -4.44 3.99
N THR A 116 -8.02 -4.17 3.70
CA THR A 116 -7.41 -4.41 2.38
C THR A 116 -6.10 -5.16 2.50
N THR A 117 -5.64 -5.75 1.41
CA THR A 117 -4.31 -6.40 1.32
C THR A 117 -3.54 -5.82 0.16
N ALA A 118 -2.25 -5.56 0.37
CA ALA A 118 -1.31 -5.23 -0.68
C ALA A 118 -0.06 -6.11 -0.49
N GLY A 119 0.23 -6.97 -1.46
CA GLY A 119 1.18 -8.06 -1.27
C GLY A 119 0.75 -8.98 -0.12
N ARG A 120 1.62 -9.17 0.88
CA ARG A 120 1.33 -9.98 2.07
C ARG A 120 0.77 -9.17 3.25
N SER A 121 0.74 -7.85 3.12
CA SER A 121 0.44 -6.95 4.24
C SER A 121 -1.04 -6.58 4.26
N THR A 122 -1.67 -6.73 5.43
CA THR A 122 -3.05 -6.27 5.67
C THR A 122 -3.05 -4.83 6.15
N HIS A 123 -3.92 -4.02 5.57
CA HIS A 123 -4.08 -2.61 5.90
C HIS A 123 -5.52 -2.32 6.31
N ARG A 124 -5.69 -1.31 7.17
CA ARG A 124 -7.00 -0.84 7.62
C ARG A 124 -7.11 0.64 7.34
N HIS A 125 -8.26 1.06 6.84
CA HIS A 125 -8.57 2.45 6.58
C HIS A 125 -10.01 2.76 7.00
N ILE A 126 -10.32 4.00 7.35
CA ILE A 126 -11.66 4.42 7.74
C ILE A 126 -11.95 5.82 7.22
N VAL A 127 -13.20 6.05 6.82
CA VAL A 127 -13.75 7.35 6.41
C VAL A 127 -15.11 7.57 7.08
N LEU A 128 -15.56 8.81 7.10
CA LEU A 128 -16.89 9.18 7.55
C LEU A 128 -17.79 9.34 6.32
N GLY A 129 -18.57 8.31 6.00
CA GLY A 129 -19.61 8.39 4.99
C GLY A 129 -20.68 9.40 5.38
N ILE A 130 -21.09 10.23 4.45
CA ILE A 130 -22.08 11.29 4.64
C ILE A 130 -23.27 11.01 3.73
N HIS A 131 -24.47 10.99 4.30
CA HIS A 131 -25.72 10.94 3.55
C HIS A 131 -26.52 12.21 3.81
N HIS A 132 -26.84 12.93 2.75
CA HIS A 132 -27.65 14.14 2.82
C HIS A 132 -29.09 13.86 2.39
N GLN A 133 -30.04 14.57 2.98
CA GLN A 133 -31.49 14.42 2.74
C GLN A 133 -31.92 14.41 1.26
N GLN A 134 -31.12 14.99 0.35
CA GLN A 134 -31.27 14.87 -1.12
C GLN A 134 -30.87 13.50 -1.69
N GLN A 135 -30.74 12.47 -0.84
CA GLN A 135 -30.35 11.10 -1.17
C GLN A 135 -29.01 10.98 -1.90
N LYS A 136 -28.08 11.92 -1.63
CA LYS A 136 -26.70 11.82 -2.16
C LYS A 136 -25.76 11.37 -1.06
N TRP A 137 -24.84 10.51 -1.45
CA TRP A 137 -23.75 10.00 -0.63
C TRP A 137 -22.43 10.71 -0.99
N GLY A 138 -21.57 10.81 0.01
CA GLY A 138 -20.20 11.32 -0.08
C GLY A 138 -19.41 10.90 1.15
N ALA A 139 -18.23 11.47 1.37
CA ALA A 139 -17.40 11.13 2.53
C ALA A 139 -16.49 12.28 2.95
N LEU A 140 -16.20 12.34 4.25
CA LEU A 140 -15.12 13.10 4.84
C LEU A 140 -14.05 12.14 5.38
N GLY A 141 -12.80 12.55 5.37
CA GLY A 141 -11.73 11.73 5.94
C GLY A 141 -10.35 12.27 5.61
N LEU A 142 -9.34 11.48 5.97
CA LEU A 142 -7.95 11.78 5.65
C LEU A 142 -7.20 10.48 5.33
N SER A 143 -6.35 10.52 4.33
CA SER A 143 -5.61 9.37 3.82
C SER A 143 -4.29 9.80 3.22
N ARG A 144 -3.35 8.86 3.11
CA ARG A 144 -2.09 9.05 2.37
C ARG A 144 -2.31 9.19 0.86
N CYS A 145 -3.48 8.77 0.37
CA CYS A 145 -3.89 8.89 -1.02
C CYS A 145 -5.14 9.78 -1.08
N GLU A 146 -5.08 10.86 -1.86
CA GLU A 146 -6.18 11.82 -1.98
C GLU A 146 -7.48 11.18 -2.45
N LYS A 147 -7.37 10.16 -3.30
CA LYS A 147 -8.52 9.43 -3.82
C LYS A 147 -9.18 8.48 -2.81
N LEU A 148 -8.56 8.27 -1.65
CA LEU A 148 -9.04 7.40 -0.58
C LEU A 148 -9.48 8.19 0.67
N MET A 149 -9.73 9.51 0.56
CA MET A 149 -10.18 10.33 1.70
C MET A 149 -11.57 10.95 1.51
N ASN A 150 -11.69 12.10 0.85
CA ASN A 150 -12.94 12.82 0.70
C ASN A 150 -13.63 12.45 -0.62
N LYS A 151 -14.96 12.46 -0.58
CA LYS A 151 -15.80 12.21 -1.75
C LYS A 151 -16.94 13.21 -1.75
N ASP A 152 -17.10 13.93 -2.85
CA ASP A 152 -18.20 14.89 -3.00
C ASP A 152 -19.57 14.22 -2.85
N LEU A 153 -20.58 14.99 -2.42
CA LEU A 153 -21.98 14.56 -2.39
C LEU A 153 -22.54 14.40 -3.81
N LYS A 154 -22.23 13.28 -4.45
CA LYS A 154 -22.62 12.97 -5.84
C LYS A 154 -23.11 11.55 -6.07
N PHE A 155 -22.87 10.62 -5.15
CA PHE A 155 -23.21 9.22 -5.32
C PHE A 155 -24.69 8.98 -5.01
N GLU A 156 -25.38 8.16 -5.80
CA GLU A 156 -26.83 7.91 -5.62
C GLU A 156 -27.12 6.93 -4.48
N SER A 157 -26.15 6.09 -4.15
CA SER A 157 -26.29 5.00 -3.19
C SER A 157 -25.03 4.84 -2.33
N LEU A 158 -25.16 4.10 -1.22
CA LEU A 158 -24.01 3.76 -0.39
C LEU A 158 -23.11 2.79 -1.13
N SER A 159 -23.68 1.88 -1.90
CA SER A 159 -22.93 0.95 -2.74
C SER A 159 -22.07 1.67 -3.78
N ASP A 160 -22.59 2.70 -4.47
CA ASP A 160 -21.84 3.49 -5.45
C ASP A 160 -20.62 4.17 -4.82
N LEU A 161 -20.82 4.76 -3.62
CA LEU A 161 -19.73 5.37 -2.85
C LEU A 161 -18.66 4.33 -2.48
N VAL A 162 -19.07 3.16 -1.96
CA VAL A 162 -18.14 2.11 -1.55
C VAL A 162 -17.42 1.50 -2.74
N LEU A 163 -18.10 1.33 -3.89
CA LEU A 163 -17.52 0.81 -5.13
C LEU A 163 -16.39 1.73 -5.62
N ASP A 164 -16.61 3.05 -5.56
CA ASP A 164 -15.61 4.04 -5.92
C ASP A 164 -14.34 3.90 -5.05
N TYR A 165 -14.49 3.69 -3.73
CA TYR A 165 -13.34 3.35 -2.88
C TYR A 165 -12.67 2.04 -3.27
N CYS A 166 -13.43 0.99 -3.58
CA CYS A 166 -12.87 -0.29 -4.02
C CYS A 166 -11.99 -0.12 -5.26
N HIS A 167 -12.47 0.58 -6.28
CA HIS A 167 -11.68 0.89 -7.48
C HIS A 167 -10.44 1.73 -7.17
N GLU A 168 -10.54 2.72 -6.26
CA GLU A 168 -9.38 3.54 -5.91
C GLU A 168 -8.34 2.79 -5.06
N PHE A 169 -8.75 1.77 -4.29
CA PHE A 169 -7.82 0.84 -3.66
C PHE A 169 -7.11 -0.03 -4.69
N GLU A 170 -7.83 -0.55 -5.68
CA GLU A 170 -7.24 -1.36 -6.76
C GLU A 170 -6.21 -0.55 -7.57
N ASN A 171 -6.50 0.74 -7.83
CA ASN A 171 -5.58 1.66 -8.50
C ASN A 171 -4.24 1.85 -7.76
N VAL A 172 -4.20 1.58 -6.46
CA VAL A 172 -2.97 1.62 -5.64
C VAL A 172 -2.50 0.21 -5.24
N TYR A 173 -2.92 -0.81 -5.98
CA TYR A 173 -2.52 -2.22 -5.82
C TYR A 173 -2.98 -2.85 -4.49
N HIS A 174 -4.07 -2.36 -3.93
CA HIS A 174 -4.76 -3.00 -2.80
C HIS A 174 -5.96 -3.80 -3.28
N THR A 175 -6.19 -4.97 -2.68
CA THR A 175 -7.44 -5.73 -2.82
C THR A 175 -8.30 -5.49 -1.59
N VAL A 176 -9.56 -5.08 -1.76
CA VAL A 176 -10.50 -4.90 -0.64
C VAL A 176 -11.07 -6.24 -0.21
N LEU A 177 -10.74 -6.67 1.00
CA LEU A 177 -11.24 -7.92 1.58
C LEU A 177 -12.61 -7.73 2.23
N LYS A 178 -12.73 -6.69 3.05
CA LYS A 178 -13.91 -6.48 3.89
C LYS A 178 -14.25 -4.99 3.99
N VAL A 179 -15.54 -4.69 3.96
CA VAL A 179 -16.10 -3.38 4.28
C VAL A 179 -16.96 -3.52 5.53
N ASN A 180 -16.71 -2.67 6.52
CA ASN A 180 -17.54 -2.58 7.72
C ASN A 180 -18.23 -1.22 7.77
N VAL A 181 -19.53 -1.22 8.04
CA VAL A 181 -20.34 -0.01 8.21
C VAL A 181 -20.93 -0.02 9.62
N GLY A 182 -20.75 1.08 10.35
CA GLY A 182 -21.36 1.27 11.67
C GLY A 182 -22.70 1.99 11.62
N PHE A 183 -23.30 2.19 12.80
CA PHE A 183 -24.48 3.06 12.92
C PHE A 183 -24.13 4.53 12.69
N PRO A 184 -25.11 5.35 12.27
CA PRO A 184 -24.88 6.77 12.13
C PRO A 184 -24.52 7.38 13.49
N PHE A 185 -23.59 8.34 13.51
CA PHE A 185 -23.29 9.09 14.72
C PHE A 185 -24.52 9.87 15.18
N THR A 186 -24.75 9.92 16.49
CA THR A 186 -25.73 10.83 17.09
C THR A 186 -25.32 12.29 16.93
N HIS A 187 -26.29 13.19 16.77
CA HIS A 187 -26.06 14.64 16.70
C HIS A 187 -25.80 15.26 18.09
N ASP A 188 -26.17 14.55 19.16
CA ASP A 188 -25.91 15.00 20.53
C ASP A 188 -24.44 14.79 20.91
N ILE A 189 -23.66 15.87 20.87
CA ILE A 189 -22.24 15.88 21.25
C ILE A 189 -21.98 15.54 22.73
N HIS A 190 -23.01 15.49 23.56
CA HIS A 190 -22.93 15.10 24.97
C HIS A 190 -23.38 13.66 25.23
N SER A 191 -23.74 12.92 24.19
CA SER A 191 -24.18 11.53 24.30
C SER A 191 -23.11 10.64 24.95
N SER A 192 -23.54 9.91 25.96
CA SER A 192 -22.72 8.91 26.65
C SER A 192 -22.80 7.53 25.99
N GLU A 193 -23.54 7.40 24.88
CA GLU A 193 -23.64 6.17 24.10
C GLU A 193 -22.33 5.84 23.41
N ARG A 194 -22.02 4.54 23.36
CA ARG A 194 -20.86 4.02 22.63
C ARG A 194 -21.15 4.05 21.13
N VAL A 195 -20.13 4.36 20.34
CA VAL A 195 -20.23 4.31 18.88
C VAL A 195 -20.10 2.86 18.42
N GLU A 196 -21.03 2.42 17.58
CA GLU A 196 -20.99 1.08 16.99
C GLU A 196 -20.36 1.12 15.60
N TRP A 197 -19.06 0.82 15.54
CA TRP A 197 -18.23 0.99 14.34
C TRP A 197 -18.41 -0.07 13.25
N ARG A 198 -18.88 -1.28 13.60
CA ARG A 198 -18.89 -2.46 12.73
C ARG A 198 -20.21 -3.25 12.87
N VAL A 199 -21.32 -2.64 12.49
CA VAL A 199 -22.65 -3.27 12.57
C VAL A 199 -22.85 -4.21 11.38
N LEU A 200 -22.62 -3.70 10.17
CA LEU A 200 -22.64 -4.46 8.94
C LEU A 200 -21.20 -4.78 8.51
N ASN A 201 -20.91 -6.07 8.33
CA ASN A 201 -19.58 -6.61 8.09
C ASN A 201 -19.60 -7.43 6.81
N LEU A 202 -19.25 -6.84 5.67
CA LEU A 202 -19.38 -7.46 4.36
C LEU A 202 -18.02 -7.92 3.82
N PRO A 203 -17.81 -9.22 3.60
CA PRO A 203 -16.68 -9.69 2.79
C PRO A 203 -16.95 -9.29 1.34
N VAL A 204 -16.08 -8.46 0.76
CA VAL A 204 -16.28 -7.94 -0.61
C VAL A 204 -15.56 -8.81 -1.64
N ASN A 205 -14.42 -9.38 -1.29
CA ASN A 205 -13.61 -10.19 -2.21
C ASN A 205 -14.20 -11.57 -2.54
N THR A 206 -15.04 -12.14 -1.67
CA THR A 206 -15.60 -13.48 -1.85
C THR A 206 -17.04 -13.49 -2.36
N ASN A 207 -17.72 -12.34 -2.38
CA ASN A 207 -19.15 -12.25 -2.68
C ASN A 207 -19.41 -11.47 -3.97
N ASN A 208 -20.55 -11.73 -4.59
CA ASN A 208 -20.97 -10.98 -5.77
C ASN A 208 -21.29 -9.53 -5.39
N TRP A 209 -20.73 -8.57 -6.13
CA TRP A 209 -20.94 -7.14 -5.86
C TRP A 209 -22.42 -6.73 -5.83
N THR A 210 -23.27 -7.35 -6.65
CA THR A 210 -24.72 -7.05 -6.69
C THR A 210 -25.40 -7.34 -5.35
N GLU A 211 -25.00 -8.43 -4.68
CA GLU A 211 -25.54 -8.81 -3.38
C GLU A 211 -24.98 -7.92 -2.26
N VAL A 212 -23.69 -7.61 -2.33
CA VAL A 212 -23.02 -6.65 -1.42
C VAL A 212 -23.69 -5.29 -1.53
N ALA A 213 -23.91 -4.79 -2.74
CA ALA A 213 -24.57 -3.52 -3.03
C ALA A 213 -25.99 -3.47 -2.44
N LYS A 214 -26.78 -4.53 -2.64
CA LYS A 214 -28.12 -4.66 -2.05
C LYS A 214 -28.09 -4.54 -0.52
N GLN A 215 -27.10 -5.13 0.14
CA GLN A 215 -26.97 -5.05 1.60
C GLN A 215 -26.48 -3.70 2.09
N LEU A 216 -25.52 -3.07 1.40
CA LEU A 216 -25.09 -1.70 1.68
C LEU A 216 -26.26 -0.73 1.58
N ASP A 217 -26.99 -0.76 0.46
CA ASP A 217 -28.08 0.19 0.21
C ASP A 217 -29.30 -0.07 1.08
N GLY A 218 -29.57 -1.34 1.42
CA GLY A 218 -30.55 -1.68 2.44
C GLY A 218 -30.16 -1.10 3.80
N PHE A 219 -28.92 -1.35 4.25
CA PHE A 219 -28.44 -0.88 5.54
C PHE A 219 -28.43 0.64 5.63
N GLY A 220 -28.00 1.35 4.58
CA GLY A 220 -28.04 2.81 4.54
C GLY A 220 -29.45 3.40 4.74
N LYS A 221 -30.52 2.64 4.43
CA LYS A 221 -31.92 3.06 4.67
C LYS A 221 -32.44 2.64 6.04
N ASP A 222 -32.10 1.43 6.46
CA ASP A 222 -32.68 0.81 7.66
C ASP A 222 -31.86 1.12 8.94
N ALA A 223 -30.63 1.62 8.84
CA ALA A 223 -29.69 1.75 9.96
C ALA A 223 -30.26 2.50 11.16
N ALA A 224 -30.94 3.64 10.94
CA ALA A 224 -31.56 4.42 12.01
C ALA A 224 -32.70 3.67 12.72
N GLU A 225 -33.49 2.88 11.97
CA GLU A 225 -34.55 2.03 12.53
C GLU A 225 -33.94 0.89 13.36
N ILE A 226 -32.91 0.23 12.82
CA ILE A 226 -32.21 -0.87 13.49
C ILE A 226 -31.57 -0.37 14.78
N GLU A 227 -30.91 0.79 14.75
CA GLU A 227 -30.30 1.41 15.91
C GLU A 227 -31.36 1.74 16.98
N SER A 228 -32.45 2.37 16.59
CA SER A 228 -33.56 2.73 17.50
C SER A 228 -34.17 1.49 18.15
N PHE A 229 -34.40 0.42 17.38
CA PHE A 229 -34.88 -0.86 17.91
C PHE A 229 -33.90 -1.46 18.89
N LYS A 230 -32.60 -1.48 18.54
CA LYS A 230 -31.55 -2.03 19.40
C LYS A 230 -31.43 -1.25 20.71
N LYS A 231 -31.52 0.08 20.67
CA LYS A 231 -31.53 0.92 21.89
C LYS A 231 -32.73 0.62 22.78
N ALA A 232 -33.91 0.41 22.20
CA ALA A 232 -35.13 0.13 22.95
C ALA A 232 -35.19 -1.30 23.52
N LYS A 233 -34.63 -2.29 22.83
CA LYS A 233 -34.79 -3.73 23.17
C LYS A 233 -33.49 -4.40 23.63
N GLY A 234 -32.34 -3.76 23.46
CA GLY A 234 -31.01 -4.33 23.75
C GLY A 234 -30.53 -5.38 22.74
N VAL A 235 -31.34 -5.72 21.73
CA VAL A 235 -31.05 -6.77 20.74
C VAL A 235 -31.38 -6.28 19.34
N PHE A 236 -30.76 -6.88 18.32
CA PHE A 236 -31.10 -6.60 16.93
C PHE A 236 -32.52 -7.12 16.57
N PRO A 237 -33.21 -6.49 15.60
CA PRO A 237 -34.46 -7.03 15.07
C PRO A 237 -34.28 -8.47 14.57
N ALA A 238 -35.29 -9.34 14.78
CA ALA A 238 -35.22 -10.74 14.39
C ALA A 238 -34.94 -10.94 12.88
N TRP A 239 -35.41 -10.01 12.04
CA TRP A 239 -35.20 -10.03 10.60
C TRP A 239 -33.79 -9.60 10.17
N PHE A 240 -32.98 -9.01 11.05
CA PHE A 240 -31.67 -8.45 10.69
C PHE A 240 -30.74 -9.51 10.07
N GLY A 241 -30.61 -10.68 10.72
CA GLY A 241 -29.76 -11.76 10.22
C GLY A 241 -30.21 -12.31 8.86
N THR A 242 -31.53 -12.40 8.64
CA THR A 242 -32.10 -12.87 7.37
C THR A 242 -31.95 -11.84 6.25
N ARG A 243 -32.12 -10.54 6.57
CA ARG A 243 -32.06 -9.45 5.59
C ARG A 243 -30.62 -9.11 5.18
N TYR A 244 -29.67 -9.22 6.11
CA TYR A 244 -28.24 -8.99 5.88
C TYR A 244 -27.45 -10.29 5.98
N ALA A 245 -27.81 -11.27 5.14
CA ALA A 245 -27.25 -12.62 5.18
C ALA A 245 -25.74 -12.70 4.89
N LEU A 246 -25.14 -11.68 4.27
CA LEU A 246 -23.70 -11.63 4.01
C LEU A 246 -22.93 -11.00 5.18
N ASN A 247 -23.64 -10.52 6.21
CA ASN A 247 -23.02 -10.00 7.40
C ASN A 247 -22.25 -11.10 8.12
N ALA A 248 -20.92 -11.07 8.00
CA ALA A 248 -20.03 -12.00 8.66
C ALA A 248 -19.70 -11.46 10.07
N PRO A 249 -20.27 -12.05 11.15
CA PRO A 249 -19.83 -11.71 12.49
C PRO A 249 -18.32 -11.98 12.62
N GLU A 250 -17.62 -11.15 13.39
CA GLU A 250 -16.19 -11.32 13.61
C GLU A 250 -15.95 -12.68 14.28
N VAL A 251 -15.33 -13.62 13.56
CA VAL A 251 -14.93 -14.90 14.13
C VAL A 251 -13.73 -14.63 15.03
N GLU A 252 -13.95 -14.54 16.34
CA GLU A 252 -12.86 -14.64 17.30
C GLU A 252 -12.25 -16.05 17.19
N LEU A 253 -11.04 -16.12 16.64
CA LEU A 253 -10.25 -17.33 16.65
C LEU A 253 -9.94 -17.71 18.12
N GLY A 254 -10.68 -18.70 18.64
CA GLY A 254 -10.28 -19.56 19.75
C GLY A 254 -10.23 -18.95 21.16
N ARG A 255 -11.38 -18.91 21.87
CA ARG A 255 -11.40 -18.83 23.34
C ARG A 255 -11.58 -20.21 23.97
N SER A 256 -10.57 -20.65 24.73
CA SER A 256 -10.63 -21.85 25.58
C SER A 256 -11.67 -21.70 26.71
N PRO A 257 -12.41 -22.75 27.12
CA PRO A 257 -13.58 -22.63 28.00
C PRO A 257 -13.31 -22.28 29.48
N ARG A 258 -12.08 -21.93 29.88
CA ARG A 258 -11.72 -21.72 31.30
C ARG A 258 -11.63 -20.27 31.77
N ALA A 259 -11.90 -19.28 30.92
CA ALA A 259 -11.82 -17.86 31.29
C ALA A 259 -13.20 -17.22 31.58
N ALA A 260 -14.18 -17.99 32.06
CA ALA A 260 -15.48 -17.48 32.48
C ALA A 260 -15.43 -16.87 33.89
N GLN A 261 -14.52 -15.93 34.16
CA GLN A 261 -14.54 -15.04 35.33
C GLN A 261 -13.41 -14.01 35.25
N ARG A 262 -13.53 -13.04 34.34
CA ARG A 262 -13.02 -11.66 34.51
C ARG A 262 -13.61 -10.78 33.42
N ARG A 263 -14.43 -9.82 33.84
CA ARG A 263 -15.12 -8.84 32.98
C ARG A 263 -14.12 -7.91 32.29
N ASN A 264 -14.45 -7.59 31.05
CA ASN A 264 -14.12 -6.38 30.29
C ASN A 264 -12.63 -6.01 30.19
N SER A 265 -11.94 -6.64 29.24
CA SER A 265 -10.84 -6.00 28.52
C SER A 265 -10.80 -6.62 27.11
N PHE A 266 -11.17 -5.83 26.11
CA PHE A 266 -10.96 -6.14 24.70
C PHE A 266 -10.28 -4.92 24.10
N SER A 267 -8.95 -5.01 24.01
CA SER A 267 -8.09 -4.08 23.27
C SER A 267 -8.15 -4.46 21.80
N ASP A 268 -8.74 -3.57 20.99
CA ASP A 268 -8.76 -3.64 19.52
C ASP A 268 -7.35 -3.30 18.98
N ASP A 269 -6.85 -4.15 18.08
CA ASP A 269 -5.56 -4.11 17.37
C ASP A 269 -5.37 -2.88 16.45
N PHE A 270 -5.38 -1.68 17.02
CA PHE A 270 -4.81 -0.49 16.39
C PHE A 270 -3.51 -0.03 17.07
N ASN A 271 -3.16 -0.65 18.21
CA ASN A 271 -2.06 -0.24 19.09
C ASN A 271 -0.85 -1.19 19.10
N THR A 272 -0.79 -2.20 18.24
CA THR A 272 0.28 -3.20 18.28
C THR A 272 1.16 -3.09 17.03
N PHE A 273 2.27 -2.36 17.17
CA PHE A 273 3.50 -2.68 16.45
C PHE A 273 4.04 -3.93 17.15
N GLU A 274 3.73 -5.13 16.64
CA GLU A 274 4.30 -6.38 17.17
C GLU A 274 5.65 -6.66 16.51
N GLU A 275 6.68 -6.67 17.35
CA GLU A 275 7.93 -7.38 17.14
C GLU A 275 7.65 -8.85 17.50
N GLU A 276 7.55 -9.74 16.49
CA GLU A 276 7.18 -11.14 16.70
C GLU A 276 8.31 -11.93 17.39
N LEU A 277 8.04 -12.45 18.59
CA LEU A 277 8.86 -13.46 19.26
C LEU A 277 8.50 -14.86 18.73
N GLN A 278 9.47 -15.57 18.16
CA GLN A 278 9.33 -16.94 17.67
C GLN A 278 9.06 -17.94 18.80
N THR A 279 7.96 -18.69 18.67
CA THR A 279 7.75 -19.92 19.44
C THR A 279 7.75 -21.10 18.46
N GLN A 280 8.67 -22.05 18.67
CA GLN A 280 8.78 -23.29 17.87
C GLN A 280 7.73 -24.31 18.32
N GLU A 281 7.02 -24.91 17.37
CA GLU A 281 6.37 -26.23 17.52
C GLU A 281 6.61 -27.11 16.27
N PRO A 282 6.53 -28.44 16.40
CA PRO A 282 7.38 -29.38 15.66
C PRO A 282 6.82 -29.82 14.30
N ALA A 283 7.75 -30.29 13.47
CA ALA A 283 7.60 -30.59 12.06
C ALA A 283 6.71 -31.80 11.72
N PRO A 284 6.10 -31.80 10.52
CA PRO A 284 5.87 -33.03 9.79
C PRO A 284 6.57 -33.09 8.41
N ALA A 285 7.11 -34.29 8.16
CA ALA A 285 7.42 -34.99 6.91
C ALA A 285 7.91 -34.23 5.66
N GLN A 286 9.11 -34.63 5.24
CA GLN A 286 9.87 -34.14 4.09
C GLN A 286 9.21 -34.46 2.74
N THR A 287 9.15 -33.44 1.88
CA THR A 287 9.00 -33.54 0.42
C THR A 287 10.13 -32.71 -0.23
N PRO A 288 10.50 -32.97 -1.50
CA PRO A 288 11.86 -32.74 -2.00
C PRO A 288 12.27 -31.26 -1.99
N ARG A 289 13.48 -31.01 -1.47
CA ARG A 289 14.07 -29.69 -1.21
C ARG A 289 14.21 -28.87 -2.49
N THR A 290 13.25 -27.99 -2.75
CA THR A 290 13.50 -26.75 -3.49
C THR A 290 14.14 -25.75 -2.52
N ILE A 291 15.36 -25.32 -2.84
CA ILE A 291 16.08 -24.28 -2.07
C ILE A 291 15.17 -23.03 -2.02
N PRO A 292 14.88 -22.46 -0.84
CA PRO A 292 14.05 -21.27 -0.75
C PRO A 292 14.73 -20.12 -1.49
N LYS A 293 14.09 -19.58 -2.54
CA LYS A 293 14.56 -18.36 -3.21
C LYS A 293 14.27 -17.19 -2.26
N HIS A 294 15.28 -16.79 -1.50
CA HIS A 294 15.16 -15.75 -0.49
C HIS A 294 14.94 -14.34 -1.05
N ILE A 295 15.25 -14.14 -2.34
CA ILE A 295 15.00 -12.89 -3.06
C ILE A 295 13.81 -13.11 -4.01
N ILE A 296 12.84 -12.22 -3.93
CA ILE A 296 11.68 -12.16 -4.83
C ILE A 296 11.86 -10.96 -5.77
N VAL A 297 11.73 -11.19 -7.07
CA VAL A 297 11.76 -10.15 -8.11
C VAL A 297 10.35 -9.93 -8.60
N THR A 298 9.87 -8.68 -8.65
CA THR A 298 8.53 -8.34 -9.12
C THR A 298 8.58 -7.17 -10.11
N PRO A 299 7.90 -7.25 -11.26
CA PRO A 299 7.04 -8.34 -11.73
C PRO A 299 7.81 -9.58 -12.24
N ASP A 300 7.11 -10.71 -12.39
CA ASP A 300 7.68 -11.99 -12.87
C ASP A 300 8.06 -11.97 -14.37
N GLU A 301 7.61 -10.96 -15.11
CA GLU A 301 7.98 -10.68 -16.50
C GLU A 301 8.03 -9.17 -16.69
N PHE A 302 9.09 -8.65 -17.34
CA PHE A 302 9.22 -7.21 -17.59
C PHE A 302 8.68 -6.85 -18.99
N THR A 303 7.82 -5.83 -19.05
CA THR A 303 7.39 -5.27 -20.34
C THR A 303 8.07 -3.92 -20.55
N PHE A 304 8.82 -3.79 -21.63
CA PHE A 304 9.44 -2.53 -22.05
C PHE A 304 8.74 -1.98 -23.30
N LYS A 305 8.51 -0.67 -23.33
CA LYS A 305 7.92 0.01 -24.49
C LYS A 305 9.00 0.31 -25.53
N LYS A 306 8.80 -0.11 -26.78
CA LYS A 306 9.66 0.31 -27.89
C LYS A 306 9.35 1.78 -28.25
N PRO A 307 10.35 2.66 -28.32
CA PRO A 307 10.11 4.03 -28.78
C PRO A 307 9.75 4.05 -30.26
N SER A 308 8.61 4.65 -30.59
CA SER A 308 8.25 5.00 -31.97
C SER A 308 9.30 5.97 -32.54
N ALA A 309 9.57 5.90 -33.85
CA ALA A 309 10.67 6.57 -34.56
C ALA A 309 10.70 8.13 -34.47
N LYS A 310 9.86 8.75 -33.63
CA LYS A 310 9.86 10.18 -33.34
C LYS A 310 10.09 10.43 -31.83
N THR A 311 11.36 10.66 -31.49
CA THR A 311 11.86 11.46 -30.35
C THR A 311 10.98 11.54 -29.10
N THR A 312 10.89 10.45 -28.33
CA THR A 312 10.71 10.54 -26.87
C THR A 312 11.30 9.28 -26.22
N PRO A 313 12.22 9.36 -25.25
CA PRO A 313 12.73 8.18 -24.56
C PRO A 313 11.61 7.51 -23.76
N ALA A 314 11.48 6.17 -23.89
CA ALA A 314 10.51 5.41 -23.13
C ALA A 314 10.73 5.59 -21.60
N PRO A 315 9.66 5.67 -20.79
CA PRO A 315 9.79 5.76 -19.35
C PRO A 315 10.43 4.48 -18.77
N PRO A 316 11.23 4.59 -17.69
CA PRO A 316 11.83 3.43 -17.06
C PRO A 316 10.77 2.51 -16.43
N THR A 317 11.02 1.20 -16.47
CA THR A 317 10.25 0.18 -15.77
C THR A 317 10.87 -0.04 -14.39
N ASN A 318 10.06 0.07 -13.34
CA ASN A 318 10.50 -0.19 -11.97
C ASN A 318 10.39 -1.68 -11.65
N ILE A 319 11.48 -2.25 -11.13
CA ILE A 319 11.60 -3.62 -10.67
C ILE A 319 11.78 -3.59 -9.17
N PHE A 320 11.01 -4.41 -8.45
CA PHE A 320 11.10 -4.50 -6.99
C PHE A 320 11.84 -5.79 -6.62
N LEU A 321 12.86 -5.64 -5.79
CA LEU A 321 13.63 -6.76 -5.23
C LEU A 321 13.33 -6.80 -3.74
N GLN A 322 12.72 -7.89 -3.28
CA GLN A 322 12.37 -8.09 -1.87
C GLN A 322 13.24 -9.21 -1.29
N ASN A 323 13.96 -8.90 -0.22
CA ASN A 323 14.68 -9.88 0.57
C ASN A 323 13.74 -10.42 1.66
N THR A 324 13.53 -11.73 1.66
CA THR A 324 12.71 -12.44 2.65
C THR A 324 13.54 -13.15 3.71
N SER A 325 14.87 -13.11 3.59
CA SER A 325 15.78 -13.68 4.58
C SER A 325 16.04 -12.71 5.74
N PRO A 326 16.42 -13.24 6.92
CA PRO A 326 16.86 -12.46 8.07
C PRO A 326 18.28 -11.88 7.90
N SER A 327 18.95 -12.14 6.78
CA SER A 327 20.32 -11.71 6.50
C SER A 327 20.35 -10.72 5.33
N PRO A 328 21.24 -9.72 5.32
CA PRO A 328 21.40 -8.84 4.16
C PRO A 328 21.97 -9.57 2.94
N TYR A 329 21.52 -9.16 1.75
CA TYR A 329 21.98 -9.70 0.46
C TYR A 329 22.55 -8.58 -0.43
N LEU A 330 23.61 -8.92 -1.15
CA LEU A 330 24.16 -8.16 -2.25
C LEU A 330 23.61 -8.72 -3.56
N ILE A 331 22.88 -7.90 -4.32
CA ILE A 331 22.30 -8.28 -5.61
C ILE A 331 23.02 -7.58 -6.73
N GLU A 332 23.60 -8.36 -7.62
CA GLU A 332 24.20 -7.90 -8.86
C GLU A 332 23.22 -8.14 -10.01
N ILE A 333 22.84 -7.06 -10.69
CA ILE A 333 21.93 -7.08 -11.83
C ILE A 333 22.75 -6.93 -13.10
N GLU A 334 22.60 -7.89 -14.00
CA GLU A 334 23.30 -7.94 -15.29
C GLU A 334 22.28 -8.12 -16.42
N ASP A 335 22.31 -7.19 -17.38
CA ASP A 335 21.60 -7.35 -18.65
C ASP A 335 22.48 -8.09 -19.66
N ARG A 336 22.07 -9.30 -20.04
CA ARG A 336 22.78 -10.09 -21.05
C ARG A 336 22.41 -9.70 -22.49
N SER A 337 21.34 -8.95 -22.69
CA SER A 337 20.90 -8.49 -24.02
C SER A 337 21.69 -7.28 -24.52
N GLY A 338 22.25 -6.48 -23.61
CA GLY A 338 22.94 -5.23 -23.92
C GLY A 338 22.01 -4.10 -24.37
N LEU A 339 20.71 -4.26 -24.23
CA LEU A 339 19.68 -3.30 -24.68
C LEU A 339 19.07 -2.49 -23.54
N LEU A 340 19.37 -2.87 -22.29
CA LEU A 340 18.82 -2.25 -21.10
C LEU A 340 19.87 -1.41 -20.36
N GLU A 341 19.39 -0.38 -19.69
CA GLU A 341 20.17 0.55 -18.90
C GLU A 341 19.56 0.65 -17.51
N ILE A 342 20.38 0.44 -16.47
CA ILE A 342 19.95 0.54 -15.07
C ILE A 342 20.09 2.01 -14.64
N VAL A 343 18.96 2.68 -14.37
CA VAL A 343 18.89 4.15 -14.17
C VAL A 343 18.94 4.53 -12.68
N THR A 344 18.92 3.54 -11.77
CA THR A 344 18.93 3.78 -10.33
C THR A 344 20.34 4.14 -9.86
N LYS A 345 20.51 5.31 -9.22
CA LYS A 345 21.80 5.74 -8.65
C LYS A 345 22.21 4.77 -7.54
N THR A 346 23.39 4.18 -7.65
CA THR A 346 24.02 3.39 -6.58
C THR A 346 24.62 4.33 -5.52
N GLN A 347 24.47 4.02 -4.23
CA GLN A 347 25.24 4.69 -3.17
C GLN A 347 26.72 4.28 -3.29
N PRO A 348 27.67 5.20 -3.13
CA PRO A 348 29.09 4.86 -3.14
C PRO A 348 29.53 4.38 -1.76
N THR A 349 29.96 3.13 -1.63
CA THR A 349 30.76 2.70 -0.47
C THR A 349 31.82 1.67 -0.85
N LEU A 350 33.06 2.02 -0.45
CA LEU A 350 34.35 1.31 -0.49
C LEU A 350 34.92 0.96 -1.89
N GLN A 351 35.88 1.80 -2.28
CA GLN A 351 36.69 1.73 -3.49
C GLN A 351 37.58 0.48 -3.54
N THR A 352 37.69 -0.12 -4.73
CA THR A 352 39.01 -0.31 -5.34
C THR A 352 38.93 0.38 -6.70
N GLU A 353 39.49 1.60 -6.77
CA GLU A 353 39.62 2.34 -8.01
C GLU A 353 40.74 1.71 -8.86
N GLU A 354 40.39 1.10 -9.98
CA GLU A 354 41.21 1.22 -11.20
C GLU A 354 40.39 2.04 -12.20
N ARG A 355 40.68 3.34 -12.20
CA ARG A 355 40.03 4.34 -13.05
C ARG A 355 40.88 4.51 -14.30
N ASP A 356 40.60 3.73 -15.34
CA ASP A 356 41.17 3.99 -16.66
C ASP A 356 40.43 5.18 -17.30
N LYS A 357 41.15 6.30 -17.43
CA LYS A 357 40.62 7.58 -17.90
C LYS A 357 40.61 7.62 -19.43
N THR A 358 39.58 7.10 -20.08
CA THR A 358 39.25 7.44 -21.49
C THR A 358 37.85 6.97 -21.93
N ASN A 359 36.76 7.56 -21.41
CA ASN A 359 35.50 7.78 -22.16
C ASN A 359 34.42 8.47 -21.30
N PRO A 360 33.83 9.59 -21.72
CA PRO A 360 32.73 10.23 -21.02
C PRO A 360 31.38 9.92 -21.69
N GLU A 361 30.91 8.67 -21.67
CA GLU A 361 29.50 8.28 -21.94
C GLU A 361 29.31 6.75 -21.91
N ALA A 362 29.49 6.11 -20.75
CA ALA A 362 29.15 4.70 -20.59
C ALA A 362 28.56 4.44 -19.20
N HIS A 363 27.23 4.44 -19.10
CA HIS A 363 26.54 3.92 -17.92
C HIS A 363 26.69 2.38 -17.87
N PRO A 364 26.95 1.79 -16.70
CA PRO A 364 27.36 0.38 -16.62
C PRO A 364 26.21 -0.57 -16.96
N ALA A 365 26.51 -1.68 -17.66
CA ALA A 365 25.57 -2.78 -17.95
C ALA A 365 25.25 -3.65 -16.73
N LYS A 366 25.92 -3.34 -15.62
CA LYS A 366 25.98 -4.12 -14.40
C LYS A 366 25.89 -3.16 -13.21
N ALA A 367 24.97 -3.42 -12.29
CA ALA A 367 24.81 -2.62 -11.08
C ALA A 367 24.63 -3.53 -9.87
N THR A 368 25.20 -3.12 -8.74
CA THR A 368 25.16 -3.89 -7.50
C THR A 368 24.39 -3.11 -6.44
N PHE A 369 23.46 -3.79 -5.78
CA PHE A 369 22.57 -3.23 -4.77
C PHE A 369 22.65 -4.03 -3.49
N ARG A 370 22.65 -3.35 -2.35
CA ARG A 370 22.54 -3.99 -1.04
C ARG A 370 21.09 -3.95 -0.59
N ILE A 371 20.54 -5.09 -0.19
CA ILE A 371 19.20 -5.19 0.41
C ILE A 371 19.34 -5.69 1.84
N SER A 372 18.81 -4.93 2.80
CA SER A 372 18.79 -5.31 4.20
C SER A 372 17.98 -6.60 4.43
N ALA A 373 18.17 -7.22 5.59
CA ALA A 373 17.28 -8.26 6.09
C ALA A 373 15.81 -7.80 6.02
N SER A 374 14.93 -8.66 5.52
CA SER A 374 13.49 -8.35 5.32
C SER A 374 13.20 -7.06 4.52
N GLY A 375 14.18 -6.53 3.80
CA GLY A 375 14.11 -5.24 3.11
C GLY A 375 13.60 -5.34 1.68
N MET A 376 13.32 -4.19 1.07
CA MET A 376 12.91 -4.09 -0.33
C MET A 376 13.57 -2.88 -1.00
N ILE A 377 14.03 -3.05 -2.23
CA ILE A 377 14.57 -1.96 -3.07
C ILE A 377 13.83 -1.91 -4.41
N ALA A 378 13.67 -0.70 -4.95
CA ALA A 378 13.16 -0.48 -6.30
C ALA A 378 14.32 -0.12 -7.24
N VAL A 379 14.41 -0.81 -8.37
CA VAL A 379 15.41 -0.59 -9.41
C VAL A 379 14.69 -0.22 -10.71
N ALA A 380 14.89 1.01 -11.16
CA ALA A 380 14.48 1.49 -12.47
C ALA A 380 15.42 0.98 -13.57
N ILE A 381 14.87 0.26 -14.55
CA ILE A 381 15.56 -0.18 -15.78
C ILE A 381 14.86 0.45 -16.99
N LYS A 382 15.64 0.93 -17.95
CA LYS A 382 15.16 1.60 -19.17
C LYS A 382 15.70 0.88 -20.40
N TYR A 383 14.90 0.85 -21.46
CA TYR A 383 15.36 0.39 -22.77
C TYR A 383 16.16 1.48 -23.50
N ASN A 384 17.33 1.14 -24.02
CA ASN A 384 18.20 2.02 -24.77
C ASN A 384 18.57 1.40 -26.13
N PRO A 385 17.91 1.82 -27.24
CA PRO A 385 18.12 1.23 -28.56
C PRO A 385 19.48 1.56 -29.19
N HIS A 386 20.23 2.52 -28.64
CA HIS A 386 21.50 2.97 -29.21
C HIS A 386 22.73 2.24 -28.64
N ARG A 387 22.53 1.29 -27.71
CA ARG A 387 23.59 0.48 -27.11
C ARG A 387 23.90 -0.71 -28.02
N SER A 388 24.92 -0.59 -28.88
CA SER A 388 25.35 -1.68 -29.78
C SER A 388 26.29 -2.66 -29.07
N VAL A 389 26.07 -3.95 -29.32
CA VAL A 389 26.92 -5.05 -28.83
C VAL A 389 28.28 -4.98 -29.53
N THR A 390 29.31 -4.51 -28.82
CA THR A 390 30.70 -4.66 -29.29
C THR A 390 31.22 -6.02 -28.84
N THR A 391 30.89 -7.08 -29.57
CA THR A 391 31.49 -8.40 -29.36
C THR A 391 32.95 -8.33 -29.79
N LYS A 392 33.88 -8.12 -28.84
CA LYS A 392 35.30 -8.42 -29.08
C LYS A 392 35.44 -9.93 -29.21
N LEU A 393 35.36 -10.43 -30.44
CA LEU A 393 35.76 -11.79 -30.78
C LEU A 393 37.29 -11.84 -30.69
N THR A 394 37.81 -12.45 -29.63
CA THR A 394 39.21 -12.89 -29.56
C THR A 394 39.46 -13.89 -30.69
N SER A 395 40.38 -13.53 -31.57
CA SER A 395 40.83 -14.33 -32.71
C SER A 395 41.62 -15.55 -32.23
N PRO A 396 41.36 -16.76 -32.74
CA PRO A 396 42.32 -17.84 -32.67
C PRO A 396 43.35 -17.71 -33.81
N GLU A 397 44.55 -18.17 -33.52
CA GLU A 397 45.76 -18.11 -34.33
C GLU A 397 45.62 -18.66 -35.76
N LYS A 398 46.46 -18.09 -36.65
CA LYS A 398 46.66 -18.52 -38.05
C LYS A 398 47.39 -19.86 -38.14
N SER A 399 46.95 -20.74 -39.06
CA SER A 399 47.83 -21.48 -39.99
C SER A 399 47.03 -22.12 -41.16
N PRO A 400 47.64 -22.50 -42.31
CA PRO A 400 47.08 -22.18 -43.63
C PRO A 400 46.82 -23.36 -44.62
N VAL A 401 45.97 -23.08 -45.63
CA VAL A 401 46.04 -23.50 -47.06
C VAL A 401 45.65 -24.96 -47.48
N LYS A 402 44.56 -25.11 -48.27
CA LYS A 402 44.54 -25.65 -49.68
C LYS A 402 43.14 -25.69 -50.35
N LYS A 403 43.19 -25.73 -51.69
CA LYS A 403 42.19 -25.48 -52.76
C LYS A 403 41.03 -26.50 -52.90
N GLY A 404 39.92 -26.09 -53.54
CA GLY A 404 39.11 -26.99 -54.39
C GLY A 404 37.61 -26.66 -54.63
N VAL A 405 37.31 -25.94 -55.73
CA VAL A 405 36.31 -26.21 -56.82
C VAL A 405 34.84 -26.66 -56.53
N ASN A 406 33.92 -25.88 -57.15
CA ASN A 406 32.54 -26.14 -57.69
C ASN A 406 31.37 -26.67 -56.85
N GLY A 407 30.21 -25.99 -57.04
CA GLY A 407 28.88 -26.62 -57.05
C GLY A 407 27.78 -25.91 -56.23
N LYS A 408 26.80 -25.29 -56.89
CA LYS A 408 25.45 -24.94 -56.37
C LYS A 408 24.44 -25.93 -57.00
N PRO A 409 23.17 -26.01 -56.55
CA PRO A 409 22.57 -25.81 -55.21
C PRO A 409 21.50 -26.90 -54.88
N SER A 410 20.98 -26.95 -53.64
CA SER A 410 19.61 -27.41 -53.30
C SER A 410 19.25 -27.02 -51.85
N PRO A 411 17.95 -26.81 -51.51
CA PRO A 411 17.54 -26.00 -50.38
C PRO A 411 17.48 -26.82 -49.09
N VAL A 412 18.16 -26.35 -48.05
CA VAL A 412 17.95 -26.78 -46.67
C VAL A 412 17.14 -25.69 -45.98
N GLU A 413 16.03 -26.07 -45.36
CA GLU A 413 15.22 -25.22 -44.49
C GLU A 413 16.10 -24.44 -43.52
N PRO A 414 15.90 -23.12 -43.33
CA PRO A 414 16.64 -22.40 -42.31
C PRO A 414 16.18 -22.88 -40.94
N ALA A 415 17.06 -23.62 -40.25
CA ALA A 415 16.99 -23.81 -38.81
C ALA A 415 16.83 -22.45 -38.14
N ALA A 416 15.80 -22.33 -37.30
CA ALA A 416 15.53 -21.13 -36.53
C ALA A 416 16.80 -20.69 -35.81
N VAL A 417 17.28 -19.50 -36.18
CA VAL A 417 18.28 -18.78 -35.40
C VAL A 417 17.62 -18.47 -34.07
N ASN A 418 17.95 -19.23 -33.03
CA ASN A 418 17.54 -18.95 -31.66
C ASN A 418 18.06 -17.56 -31.30
N GLU A 419 17.19 -16.55 -31.35
CA GLU A 419 17.47 -15.24 -30.77
C GLU A 419 17.85 -15.42 -29.29
N PRO A 420 18.88 -14.70 -28.79
CA PRO A 420 19.27 -14.81 -27.39
C PRO A 420 18.08 -14.44 -26.49
N PRO A 421 17.82 -15.21 -25.42
CA PRO A 421 16.65 -14.97 -24.59
C PRO A 421 16.77 -13.60 -23.93
N HIS A 422 15.75 -12.76 -24.16
CA HIS A 422 15.59 -11.45 -23.52
C HIS A 422 15.40 -11.64 -22.01
N VAL A 423 16.50 -11.70 -21.25
CA VAL A 423 16.51 -12.01 -19.82
C VAL A 423 17.42 -11.06 -19.06
N VAL A 424 16.96 -10.61 -17.90
CA VAL A 424 17.78 -9.93 -16.90
C VAL A 424 18.19 -10.93 -15.82
N SER A 425 19.48 -10.96 -15.51
CA SER A 425 20.04 -11.85 -14.49
C SER A 425 20.27 -11.11 -13.18
N PHE A 426 19.84 -11.71 -12.07
CA PHE A 426 20.00 -11.20 -10.71
C PHE A 426 20.81 -12.20 -9.90
N ARG A 427 22.10 -11.93 -9.71
CA ARG A 427 22.97 -12.74 -8.86
C ARG A 427 22.88 -12.26 -7.43
N CYS A 428 22.33 -13.09 -6.55
CA CYS A 428 22.07 -12.80 -5.15
C CYS A 428 23.14 -13.47 -4.29
N MET A 429 23.91 -12.68 -3.55
CA MET A 429 24.98 -13.15 -2.67
C MET A 429 24.70 -12.71 -1.22
N PRO A 430 24.67 -13.61 -0.24
CA PRO A 430 24.56 -13.22 1.17
C PRO A 430 25.79 -12.40 1.57
N GLU A 431 25.56 -11.30 2.29
CA GLU A 431 26.64 -10.44 2.76
C GLU A 431 27.34 -11.08 3.98
N LYS A 432 28.66 -11.31 3.90
CA LYS A 432 29.43 -11.91 4.99
C LYS A 432 29.73 -10.85 6.06
N LEU A 433 29.04 -10.94 7.20
CA LEU A 433 29.41 -10.21 8.43
C LEU A 433 30.53 -10.97 9.15
N LEU A 434 31.51 -10.24 9.70
CA LEU A 434 32.82 -10.73 10.14
C LEU A 434 32.82 -11.85 11.20
N ASP A 435 31.68 -12.22 11.80
CA ASP A 435 31.60 -13.31 12.79
C ASP A 435 30.31 -14.16 12.68
N ALA A 436 29.63 -14.15 11.52
CA ALA A 436 28.40 -14.93 11.33
C ALA A 436 28.54 -15.95 10.18
N VAL A 437 28.08 -17.19 10.42
CA VAL A 437 27.88 -18.18 9.35
C VAL A 437 26.81 -17.59 8.41
N PRO A 438 27.10 -17.35 7.12
CA PRO A 438 26.13 -16.76 6.21
C PRO A 438 24.93 -17.69 6.08
N ASP A 439 23.75 -17.17 6.42
CA ASP A 439 22.50 -17.90 6.29
C ASP A 439 22.05 -17.81 4.82
N GLY A 440 22.37 -18.85 4.04
CA GLY A 440 21.98 -18.99 2.63
C GLY A 440 23.14 -19.20 1.65
N GLU A 441 22.86 -19.87 0.53
CA GLU A 441 23.80 -20.01 -0.60
C GLU A 441 23.61 -18.86 -1.59
N SER A 442 24.65 -18.55 -2.39
CA SER A 442 24.50 -17.62 -3.52
C SER A 442 23.68 -18.27 -4.63
N PHE A 443 22.70 -17.56 -5.18
CA PHE A 443 21.87 -18.07 -6.27
C PHE A 443 21.60 -16.99 -7.34
N THR A 444 21.23 -17.42 -8.53
CA THR A 444 20.92 -16.53 -9.66
C THR A 444 19.45 -16.66 -10.03
N LEU A 445 18.76 -15.53 -10.18
CA LEU A 445 17.42 -15.45 -10.74
C LEU A 445 17.51 -14.89 -12.15
N GLU A 446 16.69 -15.42 -13.05
CA GLU A 446 16.60 -14.97 -14.43
C GLU A 446 15.14 -14.62 -14.69
N THR A 447 14.89 -13.37 -15.09
CA THR A 447 13.54 -12.87 -15.35
C THR A 447 13.44 -12.47 -16.83
N PRO A 448 12.49 -13.04 -17.59
CA PRO A 448 12.31 -12.70 -18.99
C PRO A 448 11.73 -11.30 -19.15
N PHE A 449 11.99 -10.69 -20.30
CA PHE A 449 11.35 -9.44 -20.71
C PHE A 449 10.88 -9.46 -22.14
N VAL A 450 9.84 -8.68 -22.41
CA VAL A 450 9.23 -8.54 -23.73
C VAL A 450 9.11 -7.08 -24.12
N PHE A 451 9.23 -6.83 -25.41
CA PHE A 451 8.96 -5.53 -26.00
C PHE A 451 7.55 -5.50 -26.58
N LYS A 452 6.74 -4.52 -26.18
CA LYS A 452 5.44 -4.27 -26.82
C LYS A 452 5.51 -3.03 -27.71
N ASP A 453 5.03 -3.18 -28.93
CA ASP A 453 4.70 -2.08 -29.83
C ASP A 453 3.32 -1.54 -29.42
N ILE A 454 3.17 -0.21 -29.31
CA ILE A 454 1.87 0.46 -29.14
C ILE A 454 1.69 1.40 -30.32
#